data_AF-A0A2E5M916-F1
#
_entry.id   AF-A0A2E5M916-F1
#
_cell.length_a   1.000
_cell.length_b   1.000
_cell.length_c   1.000
_cell.angle_alpha   90.00
_cell.angle_beta   90.00
_cell.angle_gamma   90.00
#
_symmetry.space_group_name_H-M   'P 1'
#
loop_
_entity.id
_entity.type
_entity.pdbx_description
1 polymer ?
#
loop_
_entity_poly.entity_id
_entity_poly.type
_entity_poly.pdbx_seq_one_letter_code
_entity_poly.pdbx_strand_id
1 'polypeptide(L)'
;MFDLQATIAWITQVIKDPNAAAAAYRTSQPPWLQTFMQITMPAYVGALVVGYIIALITGGSLLYGPASFGVMLFSVIWSLVWTFVVAFILDFVAGNFDGQRNFNAAYALVGLAIVPAALGNALSPLPVLGWLIGLVAGIYSLVLAYRFVPVFLEVPEAQRVKHFVISVIAAFVVNIVIGATVSSMFLPSAAPTFTPTSGQSGIFGADITGRADFAQAAAKDTYDPPSDGRLREAQVENYADVLEKTQALRDRLNQKFDNMDEGEASVSDILRGVGDAMRLGTAEMEVVKTRGGNWAEHMWVKNQIETARVQQDVNDTVKHNYALFLEYQEEIEAFD
;
A
#
# COMPACT_ATOMS: atom_id res chain seq x y z
N MET A 1 -8.68 28.55 16.67
CA MET A 1 -10.12 28.19 16.69
C MET A 1 -10.47 27.67 15.31
N PHE A 2 -11.16 26.54 15.20
CA PHE A 2 -11.56 25.98 13.90
C PHE A 2 -12.56 26.92 13.21
N ASP A 3 -12.29 27.30 11.97
CA ASP A 3 -13.15 28.17 11.17
C ASP A 3 -13.61 27.43 9.92
N LEU A 4 -14.87 26.99 9.97
CA LEU A 4 -15.50 26.23 8.89
C LEU A 4 -15.68 27.07 7.63
N GLN A 5 -15.98 28.37 7.77
CA GLN A 5 -16.20 29.25 6.60
C GLN A 5 -14.89 29.48 5.86
N ALA A 6 -13.80 29.75 6.60
CA ALA A 6 -12.48 29.88 6.01
C ALA A 6 -12.03 28.58 5.32
N THR A 7 -12.29 27.43 5.95
CA THR A 7 -12.01 26.10 5.38
C THR A 7 -12.70 25.90 4.04
N ILE A 8 -14.02 26.13 3.98
CA ILE A 8 -14.81 25.98 2.75
C ILE A 8 -14.34 26.97 1.68
N ALA A 9 -14.03 28.20 2.06
CA ALA A 9 -13.53 29.22 1.14
C ALA A 9 -12.21 28.79 0.49
N TRP A 10 -11.24 28.33 1.28
CA TRP A 10 -9.96 27.85 0.78
C TRP A 10 -10.10 26.60 -0.10
N ILE A 11 -10.87 25.61 0.34
CA ILE A 11 -11.13 24.40 -0.46
C ILE A 11 -11.77 24.78 -1.81
N THR A 12 -12.77 25.65 -1.78
CA THR A 12 -13.45 26.13 -3.00
C THR A 12 -12.49 26.89 -3.91
N GLN A 13 -11.63 27.72 -3.35
CA GLN A 13 -10.66 28.50 -4.10
C GLN A 13 -9.61 27.59 -4.76
N VAL A 14 -9.11 26.57 -4.05
CA VAL A 14 -8.20 25.58 -4.61
C VAL A 14 -8.81 24.85 -5.80
N ILE A 15 -10.11 24.54 -5.75
CA ILE A 15 -10.82 23.88 -6.85
C ILE A 15 -10.99 24.82 -8.06
N LYS A 16 -11.34 26.10 -7.82
CA LYS A 16 -11.63 27.07 -8.88
C LYS A 16 -10.37 27.65 -9.54
N ASP A 17 -9.42 28.09 -8.73
CA ASP A 17 -8.15 28.66 -9.16
C ASP A 17 -7.02 28.25 -8.20
N PRO A 18 -6.42 27.07 -8.42
CA PRO A 18 -5.40 26.54 -7.53
C PRO A 18 -4.17 27.44 -7.42
N ASN A 19 -3.79 28.13 -8.51
CA ASN A 19 -2.59 28.96 -8.53
C ASN A 19 -2.81 30.26 -7.74
N ALA A 20 -3.96 30.90 -7.92
CA ALA A 20 -4.33 32.07 -7.12
C ALA A 20 -4.49 31.70 -5.64
N ALA A 21 -5.07 30.53 -5.34
CA ALA A 21 -5.16 30.02 -3.97
C ALA A 21 -3.77 29.85 -3.33
N ALA A 22 -2.83 29.20 -4.03
CA ALA A 22 -1.48 29.00 -3.56
C ALA A 22 -0.74 30.32 -3.29
N ALA A 23 -0.83 31.30 -4.19
CA ALA A 23 -0.19 32.60 -4.01
C ALA A 23 -0.78 33.39 -2.82
N ALA A 24 -2.11 33.41 -2.70
CA ALA A 24 -2.79 34.07 -1.59
C ALA A 24 -2.45 33.40 -0.24
N TYR A 25 -2.41 32.07 -0.21
CA TYR A 25 -2.09 31.31 1.00
C TYR A 25 -0.61 31.39 1.39
N ARG A 26 0.30 31.53 0.42
CA ARG A 26 1.72 31.77 0.69
C ARG A 26 1.95 33.14 1.34
N THR A 27 1.19 34.15 0.94
CA THR A 27 1.32 35.52 1.45
C THR A 27 1.02 35.63 2.94
N SER A 28 0.09 34.83 3.44
CA SER A 28 -0.25 34.79 4.88
C SER A 28 0.77 34.03 5.73
N GLN A 29 1.73 33.33 5.11
CA GLN A 29 2.76 32.49 5.75
C GLN A 29 2.25 31.72 6.99
N PRO A 30 1.18 30.93 6.86
CA PRO A 30 0.55 30.33 8.02
C PRO A 30 1.46 29.27 8.66
N PRO A 31 1.45 29.12 9.99
CA PRO A 31 2.10 28.00 10.64
C PRO A 31 1.46 26.68 10.19
N TRP A 32 2.24 25.59 10.15
CA TRP A 32 1.77 24.28 9.69
C TRP A 32 0.49 23.82 10.42
N LEU A 33 0.38 24.14 11.72
CA LEU A 33 -0.78 23.77 12.54
C LEU A 33 -2.06 24.43 12.02
N GLN A 34 -1.98 25.67 11.52
CA GLN A 34 -3.12 26.35 10.93
C GLN A 34 -3.57 25.66 9.65
N THR A 35 -2.65 25.31 8.75
CA THR A 35 -2.98 24.54 7.53
C THR A 35 -3.56 23.17 7.86
N PHE A 36 -2.97 22.47 8.83
CA PHE A 36 -3.48 21.18 9.28
C PHE A 36 -4.93 21.30 9.78
N MET A 37 -5.19 22.25 10.68
CA MET A 37 -6.51 22.43 11.30
C MET A 37 -7.56 23.01 10.34
N GLN A 38 -7.17 23.87 9.38
CA GLN A 38 -8.09 24.57 8.48
C GLN A 38 -8.29 23.87 7.14
N ILE A 39 -7.36 23.04 6.68
CA ILE A 39 -7.41 22.47 5.34
C ILE A 39 -7.25 20.96 5.38
N THR A 40 -6.11 20.45 5.87
CA THR A 40 -5.79 19.02 5.74
C THR A 40 -6.77 18.15 6.53
N MET A 41 -6.95 18.39 7.83
CA MET A 41 -7.84 17.59 8.66
C MET A 41 -9.29 17.67 8.18
N PRO A 42 -9.87 18.87 7.93
CA PRO A 42 -11.24 18.96 7.44
C PRO A 42 -11.45 18.34 6.06
N ALA A 43 -10.47 18.40 5.16
CA ALA A 43 -10.57 17.75 3.86
C ALA A 43 -10.67 16.22 3.99
N TYR A 44 -9.83 15.61 4.82
CA TYR A 44 -9.88 14.15 5.06
C TYR A 44 -11.13 13.71 5.83
N VAL A 45 -11.48 14.42 6.90
CA VAL A 45 -12.69 14.10 7.70
C VAL A 45 -13.95 14.32 6.87
N GLY A 46 -14.03 15.43 6.13
CA GLY A 46 -15.15 15.72 5.23
C GLY A 46 -15.27 14.67 4.12
N ALA A 47 -14.15 14.28 3.50
CA ALA A 47 -14.13 13.23 2.49
C ALA A 47 -14.63 11.88 3.03
N LEU A 48 -14.23 11.52 4.25
CA LEU A 48 -14.70 10.30 4.90
C LEU A 48 -16.21 10.34 5.16
N VAL A 49 -16.72 11.44 5.72
CA VAL A 49 -18.15 11.58 6.02
C VAL A 49 -18.98 11.54 4.73
N VAL A 50 -18.55 12.25 3.68
CA VAL A 50 -19.22 12.24 2.37
C VAL A 50 -19.17 10.85 1.74
N GLY A 51 -18.00 10.21 1.74
CA GLY A 51 -17.86 8.85 1.22
C GLY A 51 -18.73 7.84 1.97
N TYR A 52 -18.81 7.96 3.30
CA TYR A 52 -19.68 7.12 4.13
C TYR A 52 -21.16 7.27 3.75
N ILE A 53 -21.64 8.52 3.58
CA ILE A 53 -23.02 8.78 3.15
C ILE A 53 -23.30 8.20 1.75
N ILE A 54 -22.37 8.39 0.80
CA ILE A 54 -22.51 7.85 -0.56
C ILE A 54 -22.56 6.32 -0.54
N ALA A 55 -21.69 5.67 0.25
CA ALA A 55 -21.67 4.22 0.39
C ALA A 55 -23.01 3.68 0.94
N LEU A 56 -23.60 4.35 1.94
CA LEU A 56 -24.91 4.00 2.49
C LEU A 56 -26.03 4.08 1.44
N ILE A 57 -26.03 5.11 0.60
CA ILE A 57 -27.07 5.33 -0.42
C ILE A 57 -26.92 4.36 -1.59
N THR A 58 -25.69 4.08 -2.01
CA THR A 58 -25.40 3.26 -3.19
C THR A 58 -25.42 1.76 -2.91
N GLY A 59 -25.62 1.35 -1.65
CA GLY A 59 -25.53 -0.05 -1.23
C GLY A 59 -24.13 -0.64 -1.40
N GLY A 60 -23.12 0.23 -1.56
CA GLY A 60 -21.73 -0.18 -1.67
C GLY A 60 -21.26 -0.80 -0.36
N SER A 61 -20.42 -1.83 -0.45
CA SER A 61 -19.66 -2.27 0.72
C SER A 61 -18.88 -1.06 1.23
N LEU A 62 -19.11 -0.65 2.48
CA LEU A 62 -18.16 0.19 3.19
C LEU A 62 -16.78 -0.43 2.94
N LEU A 63 -15.78 0.34 2.52
CA LEU A 63 -14.41 -0.13 2.25
C LEU A 63 -13.83 -1.02 3.38
N TYR A 64 -14.45 -0.97 4.57
CA TYR A 64 -14.07 -1.62 5.81
C TYR A 64 -15.11 -2.61 6.38
N GLY A 65 -16.21 -2.86 5.66
CA GLY A 65 -17.38 -3.63 6.15
C GLY A 65 -18.03 -2.99 7.39
N PRO A 66 -19.14 -3.56 7.89
CA PRO A 66 -19.80 -3.08 9.12
C PRO A 66 -18.97 -3.29 10.41
N ALA A 67 -17.81 -3.95 10.36
CA ALA A 67 -17.10 -4.47 11.52
C ALA A 67 -15.74 -3.82 11.86
N SER A 68 -15.30 -2.73 11.22
CA SER A 68 -13.95 -2.19 11.53
C SER A 68 -13.84 -0.66 11.54
N PHE A 69 -14.66 -0.02 12.38
CA PHE A 69 -14.48 1.41 12.73
C PHE A 69 -13.04 1.74 13.15
N GLY A 70 -12.35 0.81 13.83
CA GLY A 70 -10.93 0.94 14.20
C GLY A 70 -9.99 1.02 12.98
N VAL A 71 -10.23 0.23 11.94
CA VAL A 71 -9.42 0.25 10.71
C VAL A 71 -9.67 1.53 9.92
N MET A 72 -10.92 1.98 9.87
CA MET A 72 -11.28 3.26 9.26
C MET A 72 -10.58 4.44 9.96
N LEU A 73 -10.63 4.49 11.30
CA LEU A 73 -9.95 5.53 12.08
C LEU A 73 -8.43 5.47 11.88
N PHE A 74 -7.84 4.28 11.92
CA PHE A 74 -6.43 4.09 11.67
C PHE A 74 -6.02 4.60 10.28
N SER A 75 -6.81 4.32 9.24
CA SER A 75 -6.56 4.79 7.88
C SER A 75 -6.54 6.31 7.76
N VAL A 76 -7.44 7.02 8.46
CA VAL A 76 -7.45 8.48 8.48
C VAL A 76 -6.25 9.03 9.22
N ILE A 77 -5.96 8.49 10.40
CA ILE A 77 -4.79 8.92 11.20
C ILE A 77 -3.52 8.68 10.38
N TRP A 78 -3.40 7.53 9.73
CA TRP A 78 -2.30 7.20 8.84
C TRP A 78 -2.15 8.20 7.68
N SER A 79 -3.26 8.52 7.02
CA SER A 79 -3.27 9.50 5.93
C SER A 79 -2.83 10.88 6.39
N LEU A 80 -3.25 11.31 7.59
CA LEU A 80 -2.82 12.56 8.19
C LEU A 80 -1.33 12.52 8.55
N VAL A 81 -0.82 11.43 9.13
CA VAL A 81 0.62 11.27 9.41
C VAL A 81 1.41 11.33 8.10
N TRP A 82 0.92 10.70 7.04
CA TRP A 82 1.56 10.69 5.74
C TRP A 82 1.75 12.10 5.16
N THR A 83 0.81 13.04 5.37
CA THR A 83 1.00 14.41 4.90
C THR A 83 2.16 15.13 5.59
N PHE A 84 2.47 14.80 6.85
CA PHE A 84 3.66 15.32 7.52
C PHE A 84 4.95 14.73 6.93
N VAL A 85 4.96 13.43 6.64
CA VAL A 85 6.10 12.75 6.01
C VAL A 85 6.42 13.37 4.65
N VAL A 86 5.40 13.54 3.79
CA VAL A 86 5.57 14.16 2.47
C VAL A 86 6.05 15.61 2.59
N ALA A 87 5.49 16.40 3.50
CA ALA A 87 5.92 17.77 3.73
C ALA A 87 7.40 17.84 4.18
N PHE A 88 7.81 16.93 5.06
CA PHE A 88 9.20 16.84 5.51
C PHE A 88 10.15 16.48 4.37
N ILE A 89 9.77 15.53 3.51
CA ILE A 89 10.55 15.17 2.33
C ILE A 89 10.71 16.37 1.40
N LEU A 90 9.63 17.08 1.09
CA LEU A 90 9.69 18.26 0.21
C LEU A 90 10.57 19.37 0.78
N ASP A 91 10.47 19.65 2.09
CA ASP A 91 11.33 20.61 2.80
C ASP A 91 12.80 20.20 2.75
N PHE A 92 13.10 18.94 3.05
CA PHE A 92 14.46 18.43 3.08
C PHE A 92 15.10 18.46 1.69
N VAL A 93 14.37 18.00 0.68
CA VAL A 93 14.84 18.01 -0.71
C VAL A 93 15.00 19.44 -1.20
N ALA A 94 14.16 20.40 -0.81
CA ALA A 94 14.29 21.80 -1.21
C ALA A 94 15.65 22.40 -0.83
N GLY A 95 16.19 22.03 0.33
CA GLY A 95 17.52 22.48 0.77
C GLY A 95 18.68 22.05 -0.15
N ASN A 96 18.49 21.03 -0.98
CA ASN A 96 19.50 20.52 -1.91
C ASN A 96 19.37 21.09 -3.34
N PHE A 97 18.31 21.86 -3.62
CA PHE A 97 17.97 22.35 -4.97
C PHE A 97 17.77 23.87 -5.00
N ASP A 98 18.60 24.62 -4.27
CA ASP A 98 18.54 26.09 -4.15
C ASP A 98 17.17 26.64 -3.70
N GLY A 99 16.34 25.81 -3.06
CA GLY A 99 15.06 26.21 -2.49
C GLY A 99 15.19 26.69 -1.06
N GLN A 100 14.17 27.40 -0.59
CA GLN A 100 14.05 27.77 0.82
C GLN A 100 13.47 26.61 1.64
N ARG A 101 14.24 26.15 2.63
CA ARG A 101 13.73 25.24 3.66
C ARG A 101 12.78 25.99 4.58
N ASN A 102 11.51 25.58 4.53
CA ASN A 102 10.47 26.10 5.39
C ASN A 102 9.37 25.05 5.54
N PHE A 103 9.40 24.31 6.64
CA PHE A 103 8.42 23.27 6.92
C PHE A 103 6.97 23.79 6.90
N ASN A 104 6.72 25.01 7.39
CA ASN A 104 5.37 25.60 7.36
C ASN A 104 4.89 25.78 5.91
N ALA A 105 5.77 26.24 5.02
CA ALA A 105 5.46 26.41 3.60
C ALA A 105 5.33 25.08 2.86
N ALA A 106 6.21 24.10 3.14
CA ALA A 106 6.08 22.73 2.62
C ALA A 106 4.77 22.08 3.05
N TYR A 107 4.36 22.25 4.30
CA TYR A 107 3.10 21.71 4.79
C TYR A 107 1.89 22.41 4.16
N ALA A 108 1.95 23.73 3.98
CA ALA A 108 0.94 24.49 3.22
C ALA A 108 0.78 23.98 1.78
N LEU A 109 1.89 23.71 1.09
CA LEU A 109 1.92 23.10 -0.23
C LEU A 109 1.15 21.77 -0.23
N VAL A 110 1.51 20.84 0.66
CA VAL A 110 0.88 19.51 0.75
C VAL A 110 -0.60 19.63 1.09
N GLY A 111 -0.94 20.48 2.05
CA GLY A 111 -2.31 20.70 2.51
C GLY A 111 -3.24 21.23 1.42
N LEU A 112 -2.76 22.12 0.54
CA LEU A 112 -3.55 22.60 -0.60
C LEU A 112 -3.58 21.57 -1.74
N ALA A 113 -2.46 20.90 -2.01
CA ALA A 113 -2.37 19.93 -3.09
C ALA A 113 -3.25 18.68 -2.86
N ILE A 114 -3.48 18.28 -1.60
CA ILE A 114 -4.27 17.08 -1.27
C ILE A 114 -5.78 17.26 -1.45
N VAL A 115 -6.27 18.51 -1.55
CA VAL A 115 -7.71 18.82 -1.62
C VAL A 115 -8.44 18.05 -2.73
N PRO A 116 -7.94 17.99 -3.98
CA PRO A 116 -8.59 17.19 -5.02
C PRO A 116 -8.58 15.70 -4.70
N ALA A 117 -7.47 15.15 -4.21
CA ALA A 117 -7.38 13.74 -3.84
C ALA A 117 -8.37 13.36 -2.73
N ALA A 118 -8.55 14.24 -1.73
CA ALA A 118 -9.56 14.06 -0.70
C ALA A 118 -10.98 14.02 -1.30
N LEU A 119 -11.30 14.91 -2.25
CA LEU A 119 -12.57 14.89 -2.97
C LEU A 119 -12.74 13.62 -3.83
N GLY A 120 -11.67 13.16 -4.47
CA GLY A 120 -11.66 11.91 -5.22
C GLY A 120 -11.98 10.71 -4.33
N ASN A 121 -11.36 10.65 -3.14
CA ASN A 121 -11.65 9.63 -2.14
C ASN A 121 -13.09 9.70 -1.63
N ALA A 122 -13.64 10.91 -1.47
CA ALA A 122 -15.04 11.09 -1.09
C ALA A 122 -16.02 10.49 -2.11
N LEU A 123 -15.68 10.55 -3.40
CA LEU A 123 -16.48 10.05 -4.50
C LEU A 123 -16.16 8.59 -4.90
N SER A 124 -15.11 8.01 -4.30
CA SER A 124 -14.67 6.63 -4.56
C SER A 124 -15.74 5.55 -4.34
N PRO A 125 -16.74 5.70 -3.43
CA PRO A 125 -17.78 4.69 -3.24
C PRO A 125 -18.81 4.62 -4.38
N LEU A 126 -18.75 5.52 -5.37
CA LEU A 126 -19.64 5.45 -6.53
C LEU A 126 -19.31 4.21 -7.38
N PRO A 127 -20.29 3.35 -7.69
CA PRO A 127 -20.06 2.16 -8.51
C PRO A 127 -19.60 2.58 -9.92
N VAL A 128 -18.64 1.82 -10.48
CA VAL A 128 -18.04 1.97 -11.83
C VAL A 128 -17.24 3.25 -12.05
N LEU A 129 -17.68 4.42 -11.57
CA LEU A 129 -17.03 5.71 -11.79
C LEU A 129 -16.13 6.17 -10.62
N GLY A 130 -16.33 5.65 -9.42
CA GLY A 130 -15.61 6.11 -8.22
C GLY A 130 -14.09 5.94 -8.33
N TRP A 131 -13.63 4.83 -8.90
CA TRP A 131 -12.19 4.60 -9.10
C TRP A 131 -11.58 5.53 -10.15
N LEU A 132 -12.28 5.83 -11.25
CA LEU A 132 -11.83 6.78 -12.26
C LEU A 132 -11.73 8.19 -11.69
N ILE A 133 -12.74 8.60 -10.92
CA ILE A 133 -12.75 9.92 -10.26
C ILE A 133 -11.60 10.01 -9.26
N GLY A 134 -11.41 8.97 -8.43
CA GLY A 134 -10.30 8.89 -7.48
C GLY A 134 -8.93 8.97 -8.17
N LEU A 135 -8.77 8.26 -9.29
CA LEU A 135 -7.55 8.29 -10.10
C LEU A 135 -7.27 9.69 -10.65
N VAL A 136 -8.24 10.31 -11.31
CA VAL A 136 -8.09 11.65 -11.91
C VAL A 136 -7.78 12.68 -10.83
N ALA A 137 -8.49 12.63 -9.71
CA ALA A 137 -8.25 13.49 -8.56
C ALA A 137 -6.85 13.29 -7.94
N GLY A 138 -6.38 12.04 -7.84
CA GLY A 138 -5.05 11.70 -7.34
C GLY A 138 -3.92 12.12 -8.28
N ILE A 139 -4.10 12.01 -9.59
CA ILE A 139 -3.14 12.54 -10.56
C ILE A 139 -3.13 14.07 -10.48
N TYR A 140 -4.30 14.69 -10.39
CA TYR A 140 -4.42 16.14 -10.30
C TYR A 140 -3.79 16.71 -9.03
N SER A 141 -3.88 16.02 -7.87
CA SER A 141 -3.19 16.46 -6.65
C SER A 141 -1.67 16.46 -6.80
N LEU A 142 -1.08 15.47 -7.49
CA LEU A 142 0.35 15.45 -7.81
C LEU A 142 0.74 16.59 -8.75
N VAL A 143 -0.10 16.90 -9.75
CA VAL A 143 0.10 18.05 -10.64
C VAL A 143 0.07 19.35 -9.86
N LEU A 144 -0.86 19.52 -8.91
CA LEU A 144 -0.90 20.69 -8.04
C LEU A 144 0.34 20.78 -7.16
N ALA A 145 0.75 19.67 -6.53
CA ALA A 145 1.97 19.62 -5.73
C ALA A 145 3.19 20.10 -6.54
N TYR A 146 3.37 19.59 -7.76
CA TYR A 146 4.43 20.02 -8.68
C TYR A 146 4.37 21.53 -8.99
N ARG A 147 3.17 22.08 -9.24
CA ARG A 147 2.98 23.51 -9.53
C ARG A 147 3.24 24.40 -8.32
N PHE A 148 2.99 23.90 -7.11
CA PHE A 148 3.10 24.66 -5.87
C PHE A 148 4.52 24.66 -5.28
N VAL A 149 5.38 23.69 -5.61
CA VAL A 149 6.82 23.67 -5.24
C VAL A 149 7.52 25.03 -5.38
N PRO A 150 7.54 25.69 -6.55
CA PRO A 150 8.20 26.99 -6.73
C PRO A 150 7.54 28.12 -5.92
N VAL A 151 6.24 28.03 -5.64
CA VAL A 151 5.47 29.07 -4.94
C VAL A 151 5.78 29.05 -3.44
N PHE A 152 5.87 27.86 -2.85
CA PHE A 152 6.04 27.70 -1.41
C PHE A 152 7.48 27.52 -0.98
N LEU A 153 8.27 26.78 -1.75
CA LEU A 153 9.66 26.44 -1.43
C LEU A 153 10.67 27.23 -2.25
N GLU A 154 10.20 28.13 -3.11
CA GLU A 154 11.05 29.05 -3.90
C GLU A 154 12.14 28.33 -4.71
N VAL A 155 11.90 27.06 -5.03
CA VAL A 155 12.80 26.25 -5.86
C VAL A 155 12.83 26.85 -7.27
N PRO A 156 14.02 27.13 -7.84
CA PRO A 156 14.14 27.64 -9.20
C PRO A 156 13.42 26.76 -10.22
N GLU A 157 12.80 27.37 -11.25
CA GLU A 157 12.03 26.63 -12.25
C GLU A 157 12.84 25.53 -12.94
N ALA A 158 14.13 25.79 -13.19
CA ALA A 158 15.05 24.82 -13.80
C ALA A 158 15.28 23.56 -12.94
N GLN A 159 15.15 23.66 -11.61
CA GLN A 159 15.37 22.55 -10.68
C GLN A 159 14.07 21.92 -10.19
N ARG A 160 12.92 22.55 -10.45
CA ARG A 160 11.59 22.10 -10.02
C ARG A 160 11.32 20.63 -10.36
N VAL A 161 11.61 20.21 -11.59
CA VAL A 161 11.38 18.83 -12.04
C VAL A 161 12.24 17.85 -11.25
N LYS A 162 13.53 18.16 -11.06
CA LYS A 162 14.45 17.30 -10.31
C LYS A 162 14.02 17.18 -8.84
N HIS A 163 13.73 18.31 -8.20
CA HIS A 163 13.22 18.36 -6.82
C HIS A 163 11.98 17.49 -6.66
N PHE A 164 11.00 17.64 -7.56
CA PHE A 164 9.74 16.93 -7.47
C PHE A 164 9.91 15.42 -7.70
N VAL A 165 10.63 15.02 -8.74
CA VAL A 165 10.86 13.58 -9.05
C VAL A 165 11.58 12.90 -7.89
N ILE A 166 12.63 13.52 -7.34
CA ILE A 166 13.37 12.97 -6.20
C ILE A 166 12.48 12.90 -4.96
N SER A 167 11.65 13.91 -4.71
CA SER A 167 10.70 13.90 -3.59
C SER A 167 9.67 12.78 -3.71
N VAL A 168 9.17 12.50 -4.92
CA VAL A 168 8.24 11.39 -5.17
C VAL A 168 8.93 10.03 -4.95
N ILE A 169 10.15 9.86 -5.46
CA ILE A 169 10.93 8.62 -5.25
C ILE A 169 11.22 8.42 -3.76
N ALA A 170 11.66 9.48 -3.06
CA ALA A 170 11.92 9.43 -1.63
C ALA A 170 10.65 9.09 -0.84
N ALA A 171 9.50 9.67 -1.18
CA ALA A 171 8.22 9.33 -0.57
C ALA A 171 7.86 7.86 -0.80
N PHE A 172 8.11 7.33 -2.00
CA PHE A 172 7.86 5.92 -2.30
C PHE A 172 8.77 4.98 -1.47
N VAL A 173 10.07 5.27 -1.41
CA VAL A 173 11.02 4.49 -0.60
C VAL A 173 10.66 4.53 0.88
N VAL A 174 10.32 5.70 1.42
CA VAL A 174 9.89 5.85 2.81
C VAL A 174 8.61 5.07 3.07
N ASN A 175 7.66 5.06 2.13
CA ASN A 175 6.44 4.27 2.25
C ASN A 175 6.75 2.76 2.37
N ILE A 176 7.66 2.24 1.55
CA ILE A 176 8.09 0.84 1.59
C ILE A 176 8.71 0.50 2.95
N VAL A 177 9.66 1.31 3.42
CA VAL A 177 10.37 1.07 4.68
C VAL A 177 9.40 1.07 5.87
N ILE A 178 8.52 2.08 5.90
CA ILE A 178 7.51 2.20 6.95
C ILE A 178 6.50 1.05 6.87
N GLY A 179 6.02 0.73 5.66
CA GLY A 179 5.06 -0.36 5.43
C GLY A 179 5.62 -1.71 5.89
N ALA A 180 6.85 -2.04 5.51
CA ALA A 180 7.53 -3.26 5.92
C ALA A 180 7.71 -3.35 7.45
N THR A 181 8.02 -2.22 8.09
CA THR A 181 8.17 -2.17 9.55
C THR A 181 6.84 -2.40 10.25
N VAL A 182 5.78 -1.71 9.82
CA VAL A 182 4.44 -1.83 10.40
C VAL A 182 3.88 -3.24 10.18
N SER A 183 4.05 -3.83 8.99
CA SER A 183 3.59 -5.21 8.73
C SER A 183 4.26 -6.22 9.66
N SER A 184 5.57 -6.07 9.91
CA SER A 184 6.32 -6.96 10.81
C SER A 184 5.87 -6.87 12.28
N MET A 185 5.29 -5.73 12.69
CA MET A 185 4.79 -5.51 14.05
C MET A 185 3.39 -6.09 14.30
N PHE A 186 2.52 -6.09 13.29
CA PHE A 186 1.12 -6.51 13.43
C PHE A 186 0.86 -7.94 12.92
N LEU A 187 1.75 -8.51 12.10
CA LEU A 187 1.69 -9.91 11.68
C LEU A 187 3.11 -10.51 11.69
N PRO A 188 3.55 -11.14 12.80
CA PRO A 188 4.90 -11.71 12.93
C PRO A 188 5.20 -12.85 11.94
N SER A 189 4.17 -13.44 11.33
CA SER A 189 4.25 -14.61 10.45
C SER A 189 3.61 -14.43 9.08
N ALA A 190 3.24 -13.19 8.72
CA ALA A 190 3.02 -12.87 7.32
C ALA A 190 4.33 -12.32 6.77
N ALA A 191 4.93 -13.01 5.81
CA ALA A 191 5.79 -12.36 4.83
C ALA A 191 5.11 -11.04 4.39
N PRO A 192 5.83 -9.98 3.99
CA PRO A 192 5.23 -8.72 3.60
C PRO A 192 4.31 -8.94 2.40
N THR A 193 3.08 -9.35 2.66
CA THR A 193 2.01 -9.43 1.70
C THR A 193 1.70 -7.98 1.44
N PHE A 194 2.15 -7.52 0.28
CA PHE A 194 1.72 -6.27 -0.30
C PHE A 194 0.19 -6.34 -0.34
N THR A 195 -0.43 -5.82 0.71
CA THR A 195 -1.83 -5.45 0.71
C THR A 195 -1.79 -4.04 0.17
N PRO A 196 -2.00 -3.82 -1.15
CA PRO A 196 -2.24 -2.48 -1.61
C PRO A 196 -3.41 -2.00 -0.76
N THR A 197 -3.20 -0.92 0.00
CA THR A 197 -4.24 -0.26 0.77
C THR A 197 -5.50 -0.25 -0.09
N SER A 198 -6.55 -0.89 0.42
CA SER A 198 -7.73 -1.35 -0.31
C SER A 198 -8.64 -0.19 -0.75
N GLY A 199 -8.10 0.75 -1.52
CA GLY A 199 -8.82 1.92 -2.02
C GLY A 199 -8.19 2.58 -3.25
N GLN A 200 -7.06 2.11 -3.76
CA GLN A 200 -6.45 2.65 -4.97
C GLN A 200 -6.44 1.62 -6.09
N SER A 201 -7.62 1.39 -6.66
CA SER A 201 -7.75 0.80 -8.00
C SER A 201 -7.21 1.82 -9.00
N GLY A 202 -5.87 1.87 -9.15
CA GLY A 202 -5.20 2.74 -10.10
C GLY A 202 -4.17 1.99 -10.91
N ILE A 203 -4.31 2.07 -12.24
CA ILE A 203 -3.33 1.84 -13.34
C ILE A 203 -2.57 0.50 -13.40
N PHE A 204 -2.55 -0.32 -12.35
CA PHE A 204 -1.90 -1.64 -12.33
C PHE A 204 -2.86 -2.81 -12.61
N GLY A 205 -4.14 -2.50 -12.88
CA GLY A 205 -5.28 -3.42 -12.72
C GLY A 205 -5.59 -4.42 -13.85
N ALA A 206 -4.78 -4.54 -14.90
CA ALA A 206 -5.14 -5.45 -16.01
C ALA A 206 -4.85 -6.94 -15.71
N ASP A 207 -4.00 -7.25 -14.72
CA ASP A 207 -3.66 -8.64 -14.30
C ASP A 207 -4.02 -8.92 -12.82
N ILE A 208 -4.73 -7.99 -12.16
CA ILE A 208 -5.06 -8.06 -10.73
C ILE A 208 -6.42 -8.76 -10.49
N THR A 209 -7.35 -8.74 -11.45
CA THR A 209 -8.71 -9.26 -11.25
C THR A 209 -8.70 -10.74 -10.85
N GLY A 210 -7.95 -11.59 -11.56
CA GLY A 210 -7.82 -13.01 -11.19
C GLY A 210 -7.08 -13.25 -9.87
N ARG A 211 -6.19 -12.35 -9.44
CA ARG A 211 -5.47 -12.45 -8.16
C ARG A 211 -6.29 -12.00 -6.97
N ALA A 212 -7.11 -10.97 -7.14
CA ALA A 212 -8.10 -10.57 -6.14
C ALA A 212 -9.07 -11.73 -5.89
N ASP A 213 -9.42 -12.50 -6.93
CA ASP A 213 -10.27 -13.68 -6.82
C ASP A 213 -9.59 -14.79 -6.01
N PHE A 214 -8.30 -15.09 -6.23
CA PHE A 214 -7.54 -16.06 -5.43
C PHE A 214 -7.39 -15.61 -3.97
N ALA A 215 -7.08 -14.33 -3.72
CA ALA A 215 -6.96 -13.79 -2.37
C ALA A 215 -8.30 -13.80 -1.64
N GLN A 216 -9.41 -13.47 -2.32
CA GLN A 216 -10.75 -13.53 -1.74
C GLN A 216 -11.19 -14.99 -1.49
N ALA A 217 -10.85 -15.91 -2.39
CA ALA A 217 -11.13 -17.33 -2.21
C ALA A 217 -10.31 -17.91 -1.05
N ALA A 218 -9.03 -17.55 -0.92
CA ALA A 218 -8.17 -17.92 0.19
C ALA A 218 -8.66 -17.35 1.53
N ALA A 219 -9.17 -16.12 1.54
CA ALA A 219 -9.73 -15.49 2.74
C ALA A 219 -11.03 -16.16 3.25
N LYS A 220 -11.73 -16.90 2.38
CA LYS A 220 -12.93 -17.68 2.75
C LYS A 220 -12.60 -19.10 3.19
N ASP A 221 -11.38 -19.57 2.95
CA ASP A 221 -10.98 -20.91 3.34
C ASP A 221 -10.88 -20.98 4.87
N THR A 222 -11.61 -21.93 5.45
CA THR A 222 -11.47 -22.32 6.85
C THR A 222 -10.89 -23.73 6.90
N TYR A 223 -10.11 -24.00 7.93
CA TYR A 223 -9.53 -25.32 8.18
C TYR A 223 -9.64 -25.63 9.67
N ASP A 224 -10.13 -26.83 9.98
CA ASP A 224 -10.22 -27.33 11.34
C ASP A 224 -9.06 -28.28 11.59
N PRO A 225 -8.02 -27.86 12.36
CA PRO A 225 -6.83 -28.66 12.55
C PRO A 225 -7.11 -29.90 13.41
N PRO A 226 -6.35 -30.99 13.22
CA PRO A 226 -6.43 -32.18 14.06
C PRO A 226 -6.21 -31.85 15.54
N SER A 227 -6.97 -32.50 16.43
CA SER A 227 -6.88 -32.26 17.88
C SER A 227 -5.55 -32.69 18.50
N ASP A 228 -4.80 -33.57 17.84
CA ASP A 228 -3.46 -34.00 18.23
C ASP A 228 -2.35 -33.09 17.68
N GLY A 229 -2.68 -32.13 16.81
CA GLY A 229 -1.75 -31.23 16.15
C GLY A 229 -0.75 -31.92 15.21
N ARG A 230 -0.96 -33.21 14.89
CA ARG A 230 -0.01 -33.99 14.10
C ARG A 230 -0.25 -33.79 12.62
N LEU A 231 0.85 -33.58 11.90
CA LEU A 231 0.90 -33.59 10.46
C LEU A 231 0.66 -35.00 9.93
N ARG A 232 -0.10 -35.08 8.84
CA ARG A 232 -0.26 -36.31 8.05
C ARG A 232 0.67 -36.27 6.84
N GLU A 233 1.11 -37.44 6.40
CA GLU A 233 1.98 -37.60 5.23
C GLU A 233 1.43 -36.86 4.00
N ALA A 234 0.16 -37.09 3.64
CA ALA A 234 -0.49 -36.43 2.52
C ALA A 234 -0.52 -34.87 2.62
N GLN A 235 -0.45 -34.31 3.82
CA GLN A 235 -0.42 -32.87 4.02
C GLN A 235 0.97 -32.29 3.75
N VAL A 236 2.02 -33.02 4.15
CA VAL A 236 3.41 -32.65 3.91
C VAL A 236 3.78 -32.87 2.44
N GLU A 237 3.33 -33.97 1.83
CA GLU A 237 3.49 -34.24 0.40
C GLU A 237 2.85 -33.12 -0.46
N ASN A 238 1.60 -32.75 -0.17
CA ASN A 238 0.94 -31.65 -0.88
C ASN A 238 1.64 -30.30 -0.64
N TYR A 239 2.22 -30.09 0.54
CA TYR A 239 3.00 -28.90 0.83
C TYR A 239 4.29 -28.85 -0.02
N ALA A 240 5.04 -29.94 -0.08
CA ALA A 240 6.26 -30.05 -0.90
C ALA A 240 5.97 -29.83 -2.41
N ASP A 241 4.91 -30.43 -2.93
CA ASP A 241 4.47 -30.28 -4.33
C ASP A 241 3.99 -28.85 -4.65
N VAL A 242 3.45 -28.11 -3.67
CA VAL A 242 3.17 -26.67 -3.85
C VAL A 242 4.46 -25.88 -3.97
N LEU A 243 5.47 -26.14 -3.12
CA LEU A 243 6.74 -25.44 -3.15
C LEU A 243 7.50 -25.67 -4.47
N GLU A 244 7.55 -26.91 -4.97
CA GLU A 244 8.18 -27.26 -6.24
C GLU A 244 7.58 -26.44 -7.40
N LYS A 245 6.25 -26.34 -7.46
CA LYS A 245 5.56 -25.57 -8.52
C LYS A 245 5.73 -24.06 -8.38
N THR A 246 5.84 -23.57 -7.15
CA THR A 246 6.18 -22.17 -6.89
C THR A 246 7.60 -21.85 -7.35
N GLN A 247 8.56 -22.77 -7.19
CA GLN A 247 9.93 -22.60 -7.69
C GLN A 247 9.99 -22.56 -9.22
N ALA A 248 9.26 -23.44 -9.91
CA ALA A 248 9.18 -23.42 -11.38
C ALA A 248 8.62 -22.10 -11.95
N LEU A 249 7.87 -21.33 -11.14
CA LEU A 249 7.45 -19.98 -11.47
C LEU A 249 8.59 -18.97 -11.23
N ARG A 250 9.31 -19.09 -10.11
CA ARG A 250 10.47 -18.25 -9.77
C ARG A 250 11.60 -18.39 -10.78
N ASP A 251 11.91 -19.60 -11.23
CA ASP A 251 12.95 -19.86 -12.23
C ASP A 251 12.59 -19.26 -13.59
N ARG A 252 11.30 -19.35 -13.99
CA ARG A 252 10.79 -18.69 -15.19
C ARG A 252 10.88 -17.17 -15.12
N LEU A 253 10.75 -16.59 -13.92
CA LEU A 253 10.91 -15.16 -13.71
C LEU A 253 12.39 -14.78 -13.77
N ASN A 254 13.27 -15.49 -13.06
CA ASN A 254 14.71 -15.27 -13.10
C ASN A 254 15.28 -15.36 -14.52
N GLN A 255 14.87 -16.36 -15.31
CA GLN A 255 15.28 -16.49 -16.71
C GLN A 255 14.82 -15.32 -17.59
N LYS A 256 13.72 -14.64 -17.24
CA LYS A 256 13.29 -13.41 -17.93
C LYS A 256 14.16 -12.22 -17.55
N PHE A 257 14.64 -12.14 -16.32
CA PHE A 257 15.55 -11.08 -15.86
C PHE A 257 16.94 -11.20 -16.51
N ASP A 258 17.48 -12.41 -16.62
CA ASP A 258 18.79 -12.65 -17.26
C ASP A 258 18.80 -12.31 -18.76
N ASN A 259 17.64 -12.30 -19.42
CA ASN A 259 17.49 -11.95 -20.83
C ASN A 259 17.25 -10.44 -21.07
N MET A 260 17.30 -9.59 -20.03
CA MET A 260 17.21 -8.14 -20.19
C MET A 260 18.63 -7.54 -20.25
N ASP A 261 18.98 -6.90 -21.37
CA ASP A 261 20.29 -6.26 -21.59
C ASP A 261 20.65 -5.30 -20.44
N GLU A 262 21.89 -5.38 -19.93
CA GLU A 262 22.41 -4.64 -18.77
C GLU A 262 22.54 -3.10 -18.96
N GLY A 263 22.05 -2.55 -20.07
CA GLY A 263 22.23 -1.14 -20.44
C GLY A 263 20.97 -0.31 -20.29
N GLU A 264 20.81 0.34 -19.12
CA GLU A 264 19.73 1.27 -18.74
C GLU A 264 18.35 0.65 -18.46
N ALA A 265 18.09 0.35 -17.18
CA ALA A 265 16.77 -0.05 -16.71
C ALA A 265 15.72 1.03 -17.03
N SER A 266 14.81 0.74 -17.95
CA SER A 266 13.72 1.66 -18.31
C SER A 266 12.63 1.69 -17.24
N VAL A 267 11.82 2.75 -17.22
CA VAL A 267 10.65 2.83 -16.32
C VAL A 267 9.70 1.64 -16.53
N SER A 268 9.58 1.13 -17.76
CA SER A 268 8.80 -0.09 -18.02
C SER A 268 9.42 -1.35 -17.43
N ASP A 269 10.74 -1.49 -17.40
CA ASP A 269 11.42 -2.65 -16.84
C ASP A 269 11.37 -2.64 -15.31
N ILE A 270 11.46 -1.45 -14.71
CA ILE A 270 11.24 -1.26 -13.27
C ILE A 270 9.80 -1.63 -12.90
N LEU A 271 8.80 -1.19 -13.68
CA LEU A 271 7.39 -1.52 -13.44
C LEU A 271 7.10 -3.02 -13.61
N ARG A 272 7.75 -3.68 -14.58
CA ARG A 272 7.68 -5.15 -14.75
C ARG A 272 8.33 -5.88 -13.58
N GLY A 273 9.50 -5.43 -13.14
CA GLY A 273 10.19 -5.98 -11.97
C GLY A 273 9.35 -5.91 -10.69
N VAL A 274 8.65 -4.79 -10.47
CA VAL A 274 7.69 -4.66 -9.35
C VAL A 274 6.50 -5.63 -9.52
N GLY A 275 5.98 -5.77 -10.74
CA GLY A 275 4.90 -6.71 -11.04
C GLY A 275 5.30 -8.17 -10.76
N ASP A 276 6.50 -8.56 -11.17
CA ASP A 276 7.06 -9.91 -10.99
C ASP A 276 7.38 -10.20 -9.53
N ALA A 277 7.94 -9.23 -8.79
CA ALA A 277 8.15 -9.33 -7.34
C ALA A 277 6.81 -9.53 -6.59
N MET A 278 5.74 -8.86 -7.03
CA MET A 278 4.40 -9.09 -6.48
C MET A 278 3.86 -10.49 -6.81
N ARG A 279 4.13 -11.06 -7.99
CA ARG A 279 3.71 -12.45 -8.32
C ARG A 279 4.37 -13.44 -7.36
N LEU A 280 5.65 -13.23 -7.05
CA LEU A 280 6.41 -14.08 -6.14
C LEU A 280 5.81 -14.06 -4.73
N GLY A 281 5.38 -12.90 -4.24
CA GLY A 281 4.74 -12.78 -2.93
C GLY A 281 3.40 -13.51 -2.80
N THR A 282 2.72 -13.81 -3.91
CA THR A 282 1.41 -14.52 -3.93
C THR A 282 1.47 -15.90 -4.62
N ALA A 283 2.67 -16.38 -4.96
CA ALA A 283 2.84 -17.55 -5.83
C ALA A 283 2.34 -18.84 -5.18
N GLU A 284 2.68 -19.09 -3.91
CA GLU A 284 2.19 -20.27 -3.15
C GLU A 284 0.65 -20.29 -3.13
N MET A 285 0.03 -19.15 -2.85
CA MET A 285 -1.43 -19.01 -2.81
C MET A 285 -2.07 -19.30 -4.17
N GLU A 286 -1.50 -18.79 -5.26
CA GLU A 286 -1.98 -19.06 -6.62
C GLU A 286 -1.89 -20.55 -6.96
N VAL A 287 -0.79 -21.21 -6.61
CA VAL A 287 -0.61 -22.67 -6.82
C VAL A 287 -1.62 -23.46 -6.00
N VAL A 288 -1.84 -23.12 -4.73
CA VAL A 288 -2.83 -23.82 -3.87
C VAL A 288 -4.23 -23.68 -4.45
N LYS A 289 -4.64 -22.45 -4.81
CA LYS A 289 -6.02 -22.21 -5.29
C LYS A 289 -6.27 -22.75 -6.70
N THR A 290 -5.29 -22.72 -7.60
CA THR A 290 -5.42 -23.30 -8.95
C THR A 290 -5.58 -24.81 -8.91
N ARG A 291 -5.06 -25.48 -7.88
CA ARG A 291 -5.22 -26.93 -7.65
C ARG A 291 -6.49 -27.28 -6.87
N GLY A 292 -7.31 -26.30 -6.52
CA GLY A 292 -8.50 -26.50 -5.68
C GLY A 292 -8.18 -26.80 -4.22
N GLY A 293 -6.95 -26.51 -3.77
CA GLY A 293 -6.51 -26.70 -2.39
C GLY A 293 -7.05 -25.64 -1.43
N ASN A 294 -6.98 -25.95 -0.14
CA ASN A 294 -7.38 -25.08 0.95
C ASN A 294 -6.18 -24.27 1.46
N TRP A 295 -6.26 -22.94 1.39
CA TRP A 295 -5.19 -22.05 1.82
C TRP A 295 -4.97 -22.05 3.33
N ALA A 296 -6.04 -22.17 4.12
CA ALA A 296 -5.94 -22.25 5.58
C ALA A 296 -5.25 -23.54 6.05
N GLU A 297 -5.50 -24.67 5.37
CA GLU A 297 -4.78 -25.92 5.60
C GLU A 297 -3.30 -25.78 5.25
N HIS A 298 -2.98 -25.22 4.08
CA HIS A 298 -1.60 -25.01 3.64
C HIS A 298 -0.80 -24.15 4.63
N MET A 299 -1.39 -23.04 5.11
CA MET A 299 -0.77 -22.17 6.12
C MET A 299 -0.58 -22.86 7.47
N TRP A 300 -1.54 -23.70 7.88
CA TRP A 300 -1.41 -24.47 9.10
C TRP A 300 -0.26 -25.49 9.01
N VAL A 301 -0.16 -26.22 7.89
CA VAL A 301 0.92 -27.19 7.64
C VAL A 301 2.28 -26.50 7.64
N LYS A 302 2.41 -25.38 6.92
CA LYS A 302 3.62 -24.54 6.89
C LYS A 302 4.09 -24.19 8.31
N ASN A 303 3.17 -23.70 9.14
CA ASN A 303 3.48 -23.32 10.53
C ASN A 303 3.90 -24.53 11.39
N GLN A 304 3.26 -25.70 11.23
CA GLN A 304 3.66 -26.91 11.95
C GLN A 304 5.04 -27.40 11.53
N ILE A 305 5.40 -27.31 10.25
CA ILE A 305 6.73 -27.66 9.74
C ILE A 305 7.77 -26.69 10.28
N GLU A 306 7.52 -25.38 10.23
CA GLU A 306 8.42 -24.36 10.82
C GLU A 306 8.62 -24.57 12.31
N THR A 307 7.54 -24.82 13.05
CA THR A 307 7.59 -25.13 14.49
C THR A 307 8.40 -26.40 14.75
N ALA A 308 8.20 -27.45 13.95
CA ALA A 308 8.94 -28.70 14.03
C ALA A 308 10.45 -28.51 13.78
N ARG A 309 10.82 -27.72 12.77
CA ARG A 309 12.23 -27.40 12.46
C ARG A 309 12.94 -26.68 13.61
N VAL A 310 12.26 -25.72 14.23
CA VAL A 310 12.84 -24.88 15.30
C VAL A 310 12.87 -25.61 16.64
N GLN A 311 11.80 -26.31 16.99
CA GLN A 311 11.60 -26.85 18.35
C GLN A 311 11.94 -28.34 18.48
N GLN A 312 12.04 -29.06 17.36
CA GLN A 312 12.49 -30.46 17.22
C GLN A 312 11.82 -31.48 18.16
N ASP A 313 12.20 -31.56 19.44
CA ASP A 313 11.78 -32.59 20.39
C ASP A 313 11.01 -32.07 21.62
N VAL A 314 10.53 -30.83 21.59
CA VAL A 314 9.84 -30.19 22.73
C VAL A 314 8.60 -30.94 23.25
N ASN A 315 7.89 -31.68 22.40
CA ASN A 315 6.78 -32.56 22.77
C ASN A 315 6.53 -33.64 21.70
N ASP A 316 5.69 -34.64 22.02
CA ASP A 316 5.41 -35.79 21.14
C ASP A 316 4.80 -35.40 19.79
N THR A 317 4.07 -34.30 19.72
CA THR A 317 3.47 -33.79 18.46
C THR A 317 4.53 -33.15 17.58
N VAL A 318 5.37 -32.27 18.15
CA VAL A 318 6.47 -31.61 17.42
C VAL A 318 7.49 -32.63 16.95
N LYS A 319 7.81 -33.62 17.79
CA LYS A 319 8.71 -34.72 17.42
C LYS A 319 8.19 -35.57 16.27
N HIS A 320 6.88 -35.88 16.27
CA HIS A 320 6.22 -36.56 15.16
C HIS A 320 6.28 -35.72 13.88
N ASN A 321 5.92 -34.44 13.97
CA ASN A 321 5.94 -33.51 12.84
C ASN A 321 7.36 -33.31 12.28
N TYR A 322 8.38 -33.29 13.14
CA TYR A 322 9.78 -33.17 12.75
C TYR A 322 10.28 -34.44 12.05
N ALA A 323 9.92 -35.62 12.54
CA ALA A 323 10.25 -36.89 11.87
C ALA A 323 9.64 -36.93 10.46
N LEU A 324 8.39 -36.48 10.30
CA LEU A 324 7.74 -36.40 9.01
C LEU A 324 8.36 -35.34 8.09
N PHE A 325 8.79 -34.19 8.64
CA PHE A 325 9.55 -33.21 7.88
C PHE A 325 10.87 -33.78 7.34
N LEU A 326 11.59 -34.59 8.14
CA LEU A 326 12.86 -35.19 7.71
C LEU A 326 12.70 -36.12 6.49
N GLU A 327 11.55 -36.76 6.32
CA GLU A 327 11.26 -37.58 5.14
C GLU A 327 11.14 -36.75 3.85
N TYR A 328 10.66 -35.51 3.97
CA TYR A 328 10.47 -34.57 2.87
C TYR A 328 11.51 -33.44 2.89
N GLN A 329 12.61 -33.60 3.65
CA GLN A 329 13.58 -32.54 3.89
C GLN A 329 14.25 -32.08 2.60
N GLU A 330 14.69 -33.02 1.75
CA GLU A 330 15.36 -32.68 0.49
C GLU A 330 14.44 -31.89 -0.44
N GLU A 331 13.15 -32.23 -0.46
CA GLU A 331 12.15 -31.50 -1.24
C GLU A 331 11.96 -30.12 -0.61
N ILE A 332 11.60 -30.02 0.66
CA ILE A 332 11.27 -28.75 1.31
C ILE A 332 12.47 -27.79 1.38
N GLU A 333 13.69 -28.27 1.67
CA GLU A 333 14.90 -27.46 1.79
C GLU A 333 15.53 -27.07 0.44
N ALA A 334 15.17 -27.72 -0.66
CA ALA A 334 15.57 -27.27 -1.99
C ALA A 334 14.95 -25.90 -2.37
N PHE A 335 14.05 -25.37 -1.53
CA PHE A 335 13.22 -24.21 -1.82
C PHE A 335 13.38 -23.02 -0.84
N ASP A 336 14.20 -23.16 0.22
CA ASP A 336 14.60 -22.09 1.17
C ASP A 336 15.79 -21.27 0.64
#